data_AF-A0A3M3JRN4-F1
#
_entry.id   AF-A0A3M3JRN4-F1
#
_cell.length_a   1.000
_cell.length_b   1.000
_cell.length_c   1.000
_cell.angle_alpha   90.00
_cell.angle_beta   90.00
_cell.angle_gamma   90.00
#
_symmetry.space_group_name_H-M   'P 1'
#
loop_
_entity.id
_entity.type
_entity.pdbx_description
1 polymer ?
#
loop_
_entity_poly.entity_id
_entity_poly.type
_entity_poly.pdbx_seq_one_letter_code
_entity_poly.pdbx_strand_id
1 'polypeptide(L)'
;PEVFAAKVEAEMAHLRGGQTTLTEAEVQRVSRHFVDPQYKALSDQHAELAALDALHPGFARWRQRNVLAHKKPGYIAVTLSLKPTGVAPGDLTDKQLDAVADLA
;
A
#
# COMPACT_ATOMS: atom_id res chain seq x y z
N PRO A 1 -15.70 -23.00 -18.71
CA PRO A 1 -15.14 -22.57 -17.41
C PRO A 1 -14.77 -23.75 -16.49
N GLU A 2 -15.69 -24.69 -16.26
CA GLU A 2 -15.47 -25.83 -15.35
C GLU A 2 -14.36 -26.79 -15.80
N VAL A 3 -14.31 -27.13 -17.09
CA VAL A 3 -13.26 -28.02 -17.63
C VAL A 3 -11.85 -27.43 -17.45
N PHE A 4 -11.72 -26.10 -17.50
CA PHE A 4 -10.43 -25.44 -17.23
C PHE A 4 -10.08 -25.51 -15.74
N ALA A 5 -11.04 -25.20 -14.85
CA ALA A 5 -10.83 -25.32 -13.40
C ALA A 5 -10.44 -26.75 -13.00
N ALA A 6 -11.11 -27.77 -13.54
CA ALA A 6 -10.78 -29.17 -13.28
C ALA A 6 -9.34 -29.53 -13.72
N LYS A 7 -8.88 -29.00 -14.86
CA LYS A 7 -7.50 -29.18 -15.33
C LYS A 7 -6.49 -28.46 -14.44
N VAL A 8 -6.80 -27.26 -13.96
CA VAL A 8 -5.96 -26.51 -13.01
C VAL A 8 -5.83 -27.26 -11.69
N GLU A 9 -6.92 -27.78 -11.14
CA GLU A 9 -6.88 -28.55 -9.90
C GLU A 9 -6.08 -29.85 -10.05
N ALA A 10 -6.24 -30.56 -11.18
CA ALA A 10 -5.47 -31.77 -11.47
C ALA A 10 -3.96 -31.49 -11.54
N GLU A 11 -3.57 -30.40 -12.20
CA GLU A 11 -2.17 -29.97 -12.28
C GLU A 11 -1.65 -29.48 -10.91
N MET A 12 -2.46 -28.72 -10.17
CA MET A 12 -2.10 -28.25 -8.83
C MET A 12 -1.87 -29.44 -7.86
N ALA A 13 -2.69 -30.47 -7.95
CA ALA A 13 -2.52 -31.69 -7.16
C ALA A 13 -1.21 -32.42 -7.50
N HIS A 14 -0.79 -32.41 -8.78
CA HIS A 14 0.48 -32.99 -9.21
C HIS A 14 1.70 -32.19 -8.70
N LEU A 15 1.60 -30.86 -8.66
CA LEU A 15 2.70 -29.97 -8.25
C LEU A 15 2.85 -29.85 -6.72
N ARG A 16 1.77 -30.10 -5.96
CA ARG A 16 1.76 -29.96 -4.50
C ARG A 16 2.75 -30.92 -3.82
N GLY A 17 3.63 -30.39 -2.98
CA GLY A 17 4.69 -31.18 -2.33
C GLY A 17 5.97 -31.32 -3.16
N GLY A 18 6.00 -30.81 -4.39
CA GLY A 18 7.19 -30.74 -5.23
C GLY A 18 8.18 -29.65 -4.81
N GLN A 19 9.26 -29.49 -5.59
CA GLN A 19 10.36 -28.55 -5.30
C GLN A 19 9.93 -27.07 -5.23
N THR A 20 8.81 -26.73 -5.86
CA THR A 20 8.21 -25.37 -5.84
C THR A 20 7.29 -25.14 -4.64
N THR A 21 7.14 -26.12 -3.74
CA THR A 21 6.32 -25.97 -2.54
C THR A 21 6.94 -24.95 -1.60
N LEU A 22 6.18 -23.90 -1.31
CA LEU A 22 6.59 -22.90 -0.33
C LEU A 22 6.60 -23.52 1.06
N THR A 23 7.80 -23.65 1.65
CA THR A 23 7.97 -24.20 2.99
C THR A 23 7.87 -23.09 4.03
N GLU A 24 7.43 -23.42 5.25
CA GLU A 24 7.43 -22.47 6.37
C GLU A 24 8.83 -21.91 6.63
N ALA A 25 9.87 -22.73 6.52
CA ALA A 25 11.25 -22.28 6.67
C ALA A 25 11.61 -21.18 5.66
N GLU A 26 11.16 -21.33 4.41
CA GLU A 26 11.42 -20.35 3.36
C GLU A 26 10.60 -19.06 3.55
N VAL A 27 9.34 -19.18 3.98
CA VAL A 27 8.52 -18.02 4.38
C VAL A 27 9.22 -17.24 5.49
N GLN A 28 9.63 -17.93 6.56
CA GLN A 28 10.30 -17.32 7.70
C GLN A 28 11.63 -16.67 7.30
N ARG A 29 12.40 -17.29 6.40
CA ARG A 29 13.65 -16.73 5.87
C ARG A 29 13.40 -15.40 5.17
N VAL A 30 12.41 -15.36 4.28
CA VAL A 30 12.07 -14.16 3.49
C VAL A 30 11.44 -13.07 4.37
N SER A 31 10.49 -13.43 5.24
CA SER A 31 9.78 -12.48 6.11
C SER A 31 10.71 -11.69 7.03
N ARG A 32 11.84 -12.26 7.46
CA ARG A 32 12.84 -11.56 8.31
C ARG A 32 13.45 -10.33 7.63
N HIS A 33 13.41 -10.24 6.31
CA HIS A 33 13.92 -9.09 5.57
C HIS A 33 12.90 -7.93 5.48
N PHE A 34 11.64 -8.18 5.83
CA PHE A 34 10.57 -7.17 5.83
C PHE A 34 10.28 -6.70 7.26
N VAL A 35 11.17 -5.86 7.78
CA VAL A 35 11.04 -5.31 9.13
C VAL A 35 10.19 -4.03 9.09
N ASP A 36 9.20 -3.95 9.98
CA ASP A 36 8.45 -2.72 10.17
C ASP A 36 9.39 -1.61 10.67
N PRO A 37 9.29 -0.37 10.16
CA PRO A 37 10.03 0.75 10.73
C PRO A 37 9.59 0.99 12.18
N GLN A 38 10.42 1.71 12.94
CA GLN A 38 10.11 2.08 14.32
C GLN A 38 9.01 3.16 14.35
N TYR A 39 7.76 2.73 14.14
CA TYR A 39 6.59 3.60 14.22
C TYR A 39 6.50 4.26 15.60
N LYS A 40 6.13 5.53 15.62
CA LYS A 40 5.76 6.25 16.84
C LYS A 40 4.44 5.68 17.35
N ALA A 41 4.27 5.62 18.67
CA ALA A 41 2.98 5.30 19.27
C ALA A 41 2.06 6.52 19.15
N LEU A 42 1.17 6.50 18.17
CA LEU A 42 0.20 7.56 17.92
C LEU A 42 -1.21 7.04 18.21
N SER A 43 -2.07 7.91 18.73
CA SER A 43 -3.50 7.66 18.81
C SER A 43 -4.20 8.15 17.54
N ASP A 44 -5.29 7.48 17.15
CA ASP A 44 -6.16 7.98 16.10
C ASP A 44 -6.86 9.28 16.53
N GLN A 45 -6.70 10.33 15.73
CA GLN A 45 -7.23 11.68 16.00
C GLN A 45 -8.48 11.96 15.15
N HIS A 46 -9.47 11.06 15.22
CA HIS A 46 -10.64 11.12 14.35
C HIS A 46 -11.46 12.39 14.54
N ALA A 47 -11.60 12.87 15.78
CA ALA A 47 -12.43 14.05 16.09
C ALA A 47 -11.77 15.34 15.59
N GLU A 48 -10.46 15.50 15.84
CA GLU A 48 -9.67 16.64 15.39
C GLU A 48 -9.62 16.69 13.86
N LEU A 49 -9.42 15.53 13.22
CA LEU A 49 -9.41 15.43 11.76
C LEU A 49 -10.78 15.74 11.14
N ALA A 50 -11.88 15.30 11.77
CA ALA A 50 -13.22 15.65 11.30
C ALA A 50 -13.49 17.16 11.40
N ALA A 51 -13.00 17.82 12.46
CA ALA A 51 -13.06 19.27 12.58
C ALA A 51 -12.26 19.99 11.47
N LEU A 52 -11.07 19.50 11.15
CA LEU A 52 -10.25 20.03 10.04
C LEU A 52 -10.90 19.78 8.67
N ASP A 53 -11.49 18.61 8.45
CA ASP A 53 -12.21 18.29 7.21
C ASP A 53 -13.43 19.24 7.03
N ALA A 54 -14.10 19.63 8.12
CA ALA A 54 -15.20 20.61 8.09
C ALA A 54 -14.72 22.04 7.77
N LEU A 55 -13.56 22.45 8.29
CA LEU A 55 -12.94 23.75 8.01
C LEU A 55 -12.35 23.83 6.59
N HIS A 56 -11.91 22.70 6.03
CA HIS A 56 -11.23 22.61 4.74
C HIS A 56 -11.93 21.64 3.79
N PRO A 57 -13.13 21.95 3.29
CA PRO A 57 -13.93 21.02 2.49
C PRO A 57 -13.26 20.59 1.17
N GLY A 58 -12.38 21.42 0.61
CA GLY A 58 -11.57 21.06 -0.55
C GLY A 58 -10.56 19.96 -0.23
N PHE A 59 -9.85 20.11 0.88
CA PHE A 59 -8.89 19.12 1.36
C PHE A 59 -9.59 17.83 1.79
N ALA A 60 -10.75 17.92 2.45
CA ALA A 60 -11.56 16.76 2.82
C ALA A 60 -11.94 15.90 1.58
N ARG A 61 -12.39 16.53 0.49
CA ARG A 61 -12.68 15.84 -0.77
C ARG A 61 -11.45 15.21 -1.41
N TRP A 62 -10.29 15.87 -1.31
CA TRP A 62 -9.03 15.32 -1.78
C TRP A 62 -8.65 14.09 -0.95
N ARG A 63 -8.71 14.17 0.39
CA ARG A 63 -8.40 13.07 1.31
C ARG A 63 -9.23 11.83 1.00
N GLN A 64 -10.55 11.97 0.82
CA GLN A 64 -11.46 10.88 0.47
C GLN A 64 -11.03 10.05 -0.76
N ARG A 65 -10.23 10.62 -1.67
CA ARG A 65 -9.77 9.96 -2.90
C ARG A 65 -8.32 9.50 -2.85
N ASN A 66 -7.51 10.13 -1.99
CA ASN A 66 -6.05 9.99 -2.02
C ASN A 66 -5.48 9.35 -0.76
N VAL A 67 -6.31 8.92 0.20
CA VAL A 67 -5.82 8.27 1.43
C VAL A 67 -6.44 6.90 1.66
N LEU A 68 -5.67 6.03 2.31
CA LEU A 68 -6.10 4.69 2.75
C LEU A 68 -5.70 4.49 4.22
N ALA A 69 -6.55 3.80 4.97
CA ALA A 69 -6.23 3.39 6.33
C ALA A 69 -4.92 2.59 6.37
N HIS A 70 -4.03 2.93 7.31
CA HIS A 70 -2.80 2.20 7.53
C HIS A 70 -3.02 1.05 8.53
N LYS A 71 -2.17 0.02 8.50
CA LYS A 71 -2.25 -1.11 9.44
C LYS A 71 -1.90 -0.76 10.89
N LYS A 72 -1.22 0.38 11.11
CA LYS A 72 -0.87 0.91 12.44
C LYS A 72 -1.82 2.07 12.77
N PRO A 73 -2.52 2.05 13.91
CA PRO A 73 -3.31 3.19 14.38
C PRO A 73 -2.50 4.49 14.44
N GLY A 74 -3.14 5.61 14.18
CA GLY A 74 -2.53 6.94 14.11
C GLY A 74 -1.74 7.22 12.83
N TYR A 75 -1.70 6.29 11.88
CA TYR A 75 -1.06 6.45 10.57
C TYR A 75 -2.06 6.35 9.43
N ILE A 76 -1.72 6.97 8.30
CA ILE A 76 -2.50 6.89 7.06
C ILE A 76 -1.57 6.80 5.86
N ALA A 77 -1.95 6.04 4.83
CA ALA A 77 -1.21 5.99 3.58
C ALA A 77 -1.77 7.03 2.61
N VAL A 78 -0.90 7.78 1.94
CA VAL A 78 -1.26 8.81 0.96
C VAL A 78 -0.81 8.38 -0.43
N THR A 79 -1.73 8.40 -1.39
CA THR A 79 -1.43 8.28 -2.82
C THR A 79 -1.24 9.68 -3.39
N LEU A 80 0.01 10.06 -3.68
CA LEU A 80 0.36 11.35 -4.28
C LEU A 80 0.60 11.19 -5.79
N SER A 81 -0.33 11.69 -6.61
CA SER A 81 -0.12 11.75 -8.06
C SER A 81 0.80 12.92 -8.41
N LEU A 82 1.92 12.60 -9.06
CA LEU A 82 2.91 13.57 -9.54
C LEU A 82 2.76 13.86 -11.03
N LYS A 83 1.72 13.30 -11.66
CA LYS A 83 1.42 13.47 -13.09
C LYS A 83 0.57 14.73 -13.27
N PRO A 84 1.13 15.82 -13.81
CA PRO A 84 0.32 16.99 -14.13
C PRO A 84 -0.64 16.67 -15.27
N THR A 85 -1.85 17.24 -15.19
CA THR A 85 -2.86 17.10 -16.24
C THR A 85 -2.33 17.64 -17.57
N GLY A 86 -2.52 16.88 -18.65
CA GLY A 86 -2.15 17.30 -20.01
C GLY A 86 -0.68 17.05 -20.38
N VAL A 87 0.12 16.48 -19.48
CA VAL A 87 1.49 16.03 -19.79
C VAL A 87 1.48 14.50 -19.91
N ALA A 88 2.21 13.97 -20.89
CA ALA A 88 2.39 12.53 -21.02
C ALA A 88 2.99 11.98 -19.72
N PRO A 89 2.52 10.82 -19.21
CA PRO A 89 3.09 10.22 -18.01
C PRO A 89 4.60 10.01 -18.18
N GLY A 90 5.37 10.48 -17.20
CA GLY A 90 6.80 10.27 -17.12
C GLY A 90 7.24 10.00 -15.68
N ASP A 91 8.54 9.77 -15.51
CA ASP A 91 9.15 9.63 -14.19
C ASP A 91 9.16 10.99 -13.46
N LEU A 92 9.18 10.93 -12.13
CA LEU A 92 9.34 12.12 -11.31
C LEU A 92 10.79 12.63 -11.40
N THR A 93 10.97 13.95 -11.43
CA THR A 93 12.31 14.55 -11.46
C THR A 93 13.00 14.43 -10.10
N ASP A 94 14.33 14.58 -10.07
CA ASP A 94 15.13 14.68 -8.84
C ASP A 94 14.55 15.68 -7.83
N LYS A 95 14.25 16.91 -8.26
CA LYS A 95 13.68 17.96 -7.40
C LYS A 95 12.30 17.60 -6.84
N GLN A 96 11.51 16.89 -7.63
CA GLN A 96 10.20 16.42 -7.18
C GLN A 96 10.38 15.29 -6.17
N LEU A 97 11.39 14.43 -6.31
CA LEU A 97 11.71 13.39 -5.33
C LEU A 97 12.08 14.01 -3.98
N ASP A 98 12.97 14.99 -4.00
CA ASP A 98 13.41 15.70 -2.79
C ASP A 98 12.22 16.38 -2.09
N ALA A 99 11.36 17.04 -2.85
CA ALA A 99 10.15 17.66 -2.30
C ALA A 99 9.18 16.64 -1.68
N VAL A 100 9.07 15.43 -2.24
CA VAL A 100 8.29 14.34 -1.63
C VAL A 100 8.96 13.82 -0.36
N ALA A 101 10.29 13.77 -0.33
CA ALA A 101 11.03 13.37 0.86
C ALA A 101 10.87 14.38 2.01
N ASP A 102 10.84 15.68 1.72
CA ASP A 102 10.59 16.73 2.72
C ASP A 102 9.18 16.69 3.33
N LEU A 103 8.22 16.08 2.63
CA LEU A 103 6.86 15.87 3.14
C LEU A 103 6.74 14.68 4.11
N ALA A 104 7.73 13.79 4.16
CA ALA A 104 7.69 12.51 4.88
C ALA A 104 8.42 12.56 6.24
#